data_AF-F0YAD3-F1
#
_entry.id   AF-F0YAD3-F1
#
_cell.length_a   1.000
_cell.length_b   1.000
_cell.length_c   1.000
_cell.angle_alpha   90.00
_cell.angle_beta   90.00
_cell.angle_gamma   90.00
#
_symmetry.space_group_name_H-M   'P 1'
#
loop_
_entity.id
_entity.type
_entity.pdbx_description
1 polymer ?
#
loop_
_entity_poly.entity_id
_entity_poly.type
_entity_poly.pdbx_seq_one_letter_code
_entity_poly.pdbx_strand_id
1 'polypeptide(L)'
;MEKTPVRLVALAAAASAACPDLAALPSAAARGLDPAALAGTFYEQAFYDFAQVGATCQKMTNVVTDDGAIAQSFDVRYGPLPFALPLVYEPTDEPAVFTRSAFHIGSFPSVVVDVSFDDDGAVDALSEYLCSSVAGVDYEEVRVSTRARVPAPALVTAQEKALLAAGLNRTLAPVDHSTCDDDALRTEGKCCDTCDASQGLVKYYSTDGVYDHCGETCIKPAEFWLYKIFEKNLTLAPYEHICKDLISNNGSHYSVYSSTVSHGIPYIFTATLDLYDPGPV
;
A
#
# COMPACT_ATOMS: atom_id res chain seq x y z
N MET A 1 15.73 -52.77 -35.57
CA MET A 1 14.97 -51.54 -35.24
C MET A 1 14.58 -51.63 -33.79
N GLU A 2 15.43 -51.04 -32.94
CA GLU A 2 15.31 -51.02 -31.48
C GLU A 2 14.29 -49.93 -31.11
N LYS A 3 13.26 -50.26 -30.34
CA LYS A 3 12.24 -49.29 -29.92
C LYS A 3 12.71 -48.61 -28.62
N THR A 4 13.14 -47.37 -28.74
CA THR A 4 13.44 -46.49 -27.60
C THR A 4 12.18 -46.29 -26.75
N PRO A 5 12.18 -46.54 -25.43
CA PRO A 5 11.04 -46.26 -24.58
C PRO A 5 10.94 -44.74 -24.33
N VAL A 6 9.78 -44.18 -24.65
CA VAL A 6 9.40 -42.82 -24.27
C VAL A 6 9.26 -42.78 -22.74
N ARG A 7 10.14 -42.03 -22.06
CA ARG A 7 9.99 -41.72 -20.63
C ARG A 7 8.83 -40.73 -20.48
N LEU A 8 7.76 -41.19 -19.85
CA LEU A 8 6.71 -40.32 -19.34
C LEU A 8 7.32 -39.45 -18.24
N VAL A 9 7.54 -38.16 -18.53
CA VAL A 9 7.83 -37.17 -17.50
C VAL A 9 6.51 -36.93 -16.78
N ALA A 10 6.38 -37.42 -15.55
CA ALA A 10 5.30 -37.03 -14.67
C ALA A 10 5.47 -35.53 -14.38
N LEU A 11 4.60 -34.69 -14.96
CA LEU A 11 4.38 -33.36 -14.43
C LEU A 11 3.80 -33.56 -13.02
N ALA A 12 4.60 -33.28 -12.00
CA ALA A 12 4.08 -33.07 -10.67
C ALA A 12 3.12 -31.88 -10.75
N ALA A 13 1.83 -32.13 -10.61
CA ALA A 13 0.86 -31.08 -10.38
C ALA A 13 1.27 -30.38 -9.09
N ALA A 14 1.68 -29.11 -9.17
CA ALA A 14 1.81 -28.26 -8.00
C ALA A 14 0.41 -28.23 -7.35
N ALA A 15 0.27 -28.85 -6.18
CA ALA A 15 -0.92 -28.68 -5.37
C ALA A 15 -1.11 -27.17 -5.16
N SER A 16 -2.33 -26.66 -5.34
CA SER A 16 -2.68 -25.32 -4.85
C SER A 16 -2.52 -25.37 -3.34
N ALA A 17 -1.36 -24.93 -2.85
CA ALA A 17 -1.09 -24.95 -1.44
C ALA A 17 -1.92 -23.85 -0.81
N ALA A 18 -2.88 -24.24 0.03
CA ALA A 18 -3.57 -23.32 0.92
C ALA A 18 -2.55 -22.44 1.66
N CYS A 19 -2.95 -21.24 2.07
CA CYS A 19 -2.10 -20.32 2.81
C CYS A 19 -1.40 -21.04 3.99
N PRO A 20 -0.07 -20.88 4.14
CA PRO A 20 0.66 -21.47 5.24
C PRO A 20 0.25 -20.82 6.57
N ASP A 21 0.55 -21.51 7.67
CA ASP A 21 0.42 -20.94 9.01
C ASP A 21 1.42 -19.79 9.19
N LEU A 22 0.92 -18.56 9.26
CA LEU A 22 1.75 -17.35 9.33
C LEU A 22 2.59 -17.30 10.61
N ALA A 23 2.11 -17.82 11.75
CA ALA A 23 2.86 -17.77 13.01
C ALA A 23 4.14 -18.64 12.98
N ALA A 24 4.20 -19.61 12.07
CA ALA A 24 5.36 -20.47 11.88
C ALA A 24 6.46 -19.80 11.03
N LEU A 25 6.13 -18.77 10.24
CA LEU A 25 7.02 -18.20 9.22
C LEU A 25 8.13 -17.27 9.76
N PRO A 26 7.91 -16.44 10.80
CA PRO A 26 8.93 -15.51 11.27
C PRO A 26 10.25 -16.20 11.61
N SER A 27 11.36 -15.53 11.32
CA SER A 27 12.67 -15.89 11.83
C SER A 27 12.78 -15.56 13.32
N ALA A 28 13.89 -15.97 13.95
CA ALA A 28 14.16 -15.54 15.33
C ALA A 28 14.33 -14.01 15.44
N ALA A 29 14.89 -13.37 14.42
CA ALA A 29 15.07 -11.92 14.37
C ALA A 29 13.72 -11.21 14.26
N ALA A 30 12.84 -11.68 13.38
CA ALA A 30 11.49 -11.12 13.25
C ALA A 30 10.65 -11.32 14.53
N ARG A 31 10.73 -12.49 15.19
CA ARG A 31 10.01 -12.71 16.47
C ARG A 31 10.44 -11.78 17.59
N GLY A 32 11.69 -11.30 17.57
CA GLY A 32 12.24 -10.37 18.56
C GLY A 32 12.10 -8.90 18.17
N LEU A 33 11.43 -8.60 17.05
CA LEU A 33 11.29 -7.25 16.52
C LEU A 33 10.38 -6.40 17.43
N ASP A 34 10.88 -5.24 17.84
CA ASP A 34 10.05 -4.15 18.34
C ASP A 34 9.37 -3.46 17.14
N PRO A 35 8.03 -3.43 17.05
CA PRO A 35 7.32 -2.76 15.95
C PRO A 35 7.75 -1.30 15.75
N ALA A 36 8.18 -0.59 16.80
CA ALA A 36 8.68 0.78 16.69
C ALA A 36 9.88 0.90 15.73
N ALA A 37 10.68 -0.16 15.59
CA ALA A 37 11.80 -0.20 14.64
C ALA A 37 11.37 -0.21 13.17
N LEU A 38 10.08 -0.43 12.89
CA LEU A 38 9.49 -0.36 11.55
C LEU A 38 9.03 1.05 11.16
N ALA A 39 9.16 2.05 12.03
CA ALA A 39 8.80 3.43 11.70
C ALA A 39 9.69 4.03 10.59
N GLY A 40 9.16 4.97 9.82
CA GLY A 40 9.90 5.67 8.75
C GLY A 40 9.77 5.01 7.38
N THR A 41 10.68 5.34 6.48
CA THR A 41 10.58 4.97 5.06
C THR A 41 11.28 3.65 4.74
N PHE A 42 10.65 2.86 3.87
CA PHE A 42 11.20 1.70 3.19
C PHE A 42 10.94 1.79 1.69
N TYR A 43 11.84 1.22 0.90
CA TYR A 43 11.74 1.08 -0.55
C TYR A 43 11.60 -0.40 -0.85
N GLU A 44 10.53 -0.78 -1.53
CA GLU A 44 10.30 -2.18 -1.89
C GLU A 44 11.22 -2.54 -3.06
N GLN A 45 12.13 -3.48 -2.85
CA GLN A 45 13.17 -3.89 -3.80
C GLN A 45 12.74 -5.05 -4.69
N ALA A 46 11.85 -5.91 -4.19
CA ALA A 46 11.30 -7.01 -4.95
C ALA A 46 9.94 -7.43 -4.39
N PHE A 47 9.05 -7.91 -5.26
CA PHE A 47 7.70 -8.32 -4.86
C PHE A 47 7.17 -9.52 -5.65
N TYR A 48 6.21 -10.23 -5.07
CA TYR A 48 5.31 -11.13 -5.77
C TYR A 48 3.89 -10.72 -5.39
N ASP A 49 3.21 -10.03 -6.31
CA ASP A 49 1.86 -9.52 -6.11
C ASP A 49 1.26 -9.22 -7.49
N PHE A 50 0.14 -9.84 -7.82
CA PHE A 50 -0.49 -9.57 -9.12
C PHE A 50 -1.08 -8.16 -9.19
N ALA A 51 -1.43 -7.55 -8.05
CA ALA A 51 -1.95 -6.18 -8.02
C ALA A 51 -0.87 -5.17 -8.43
N GLN A 52 0.41 -5.53 -8.32
CA GLN A 52 1.55 -4.68 -8.64
C GLN A 52 2.15 -4.93 -10.03
N VAL A 53 1.48 -5.69 -10.90
CA VAL A 53 1.94 -5.85 -12.28
C VAL A 53 1.95 -4.50 -13.00
N GLY A 54 3.13 -4.07 -13.46
CA GLY A 54 3.34 -2.76 -14.10
C GLY A 54 3.54 -1.60 -13.12
N ALA A 55 3.65 -1.88 -11.82
CA ALA A 55 4.03 -0.93 -10.80
C ALA A 55 5.53 -0.58 -10.86
N THR A 56 5.86 0.64 -10.45
CA THR A 56 7.23 1.15 -10.29
C THR A 56 7.31 2.08 -9.09
N CYS A 57 8.51 2.28 -8.54
CA CYS A 57 8.78 3.24 -7.47
C CYS A 57 7.96 3.02 -6.18
N GLN A 58 7.74 1.76 -5.83
CA GLN A 58 7.08 1.34 -4.59
C GLN A 58 7.85 1.81 -3.35
N LYS A 59 7.19 2.63 -2.53
CA LYS A 59 7.76 3.19 -1.31
C LYS A 59 6.73 3.12 -0.19
N MET A 60 7.15 2.68 0.99
CA MET A 60 6.31 2.67 2.18
C MET A 60 6.81 3.72 3.16
N THR A 61 5.90 4.46 3.77
CA THR A 61 6.20 5.29 4.95
C THR A 61 5.32 4.85 6.10
N ASN A 62 5.95 4.40 7.18
CA ASN A 62 5.29 3.87 8.35
C ASN A 62 5.31 4.89 9.49
N VAL A 63 4.16 5.08 10.12
CA VAL A 63 4.02 5.71 11.43
C VAL A 63 3.57 4.61 12.39
N VAL A 64 4.34 4.40 13.46
CA VAL A 64 4.06 3.36 14.45
C VAL A 64 3.54 4.03 15.71
N THR A 65 2.45 3.51 16.25
CA THR A 65 1.82 3.98 17.50
C THR A 65 2.40 3.25 18.71
N ASP A 66 2.15 3.77 19.91
CA ASP A 66 2.68 3.21 21.17
C ASP A 66 2.20 1.78 21.46
N ASP A 67 1.06 1.37 20.89
CA ASP A 67 0.50 0.02 20.97
C ASP A 67 1.03 -0.91 19.86
N GLY A 68 1.95 -0.45 19.02
CA GLY A 68 2.61 -1.23 17.98
C GLY A 68 1.82 -1.34 16.67
N ALA A 69 0.68 -0.65 16.53
CA ALA A 69 0.00 -0.55 15.25
C ALA A 69 0.78 0.32 14.27
N ILE A 70 0.67 0.01 12.98
CA ILE A 70 1.40 0.70 11.91
C ILE A 70 0.41 1.30 10.92
N ALA A 71 0.40 2.62 10.83
CA ALA A 71 -0.21 3.33 9.72
C ALA A 71 0.84 3.45 8.60
N GLN A 72 0.61 2.77 7.48
CA GLN A 72 1.50 2.75 6.33
C GLN A 72 0.87 3.51 5.17
N SER A 73 1.61 4.46 4.62
CA SER A 73 1.33 5.01 3.29
C SER A 73 2.17 4.21 2.29
N PHE A 74 1.50 3.48 1.38
CA PHE A 74 2.15 2.76 0.29
C PHE A 74 2.02 3.56 -1.01
N ASP A 75 3.09 4.22 -1.41
CA ASP A 75 3.19 4.97 -2.65
C ASP A 75 3.72 4.08 -3.78
N VAL A 76 3.10 4.16 -4.95
CA VAL A 76 3.49 3.41 -6.15
C VAL A 76 3.11 4.17 -7.41
N ARG A 77 3.72 3.85 -8.55
CA ARG A 77 3.38 4.40 -9.86
C ARG A 77 2.95 3.32 -10.83
N TYR A 78 1.85 3.55 -11.52
CA TYR A 78 1.45 2.78 -12.70
C TYR A 78 1.58 3.65 -13.94
N GLY A 79 2.71 3.52 -14.64
CA GLY A 79 3.09 4.46 -15.69
C GLY A 79 3.31 5.87 -15.12
N PRO A 80 2.71 6.93 -15.70
CA PRO A 80 2.90 8.30 -15.22
C PRO A 80 2.04 8.65 -13.99
N LEU A 81 1.12 7.76 -13.57
CA LEU A 81 0.16 8.05 -12.52
C LEU A 81 0.67 7.58 -11.15
N PRO A 82 0.88 8.48 -10.18
CA PRO A 82 1.11 8.09 -8.79
C PRO A 82 -0.18 7.59 -8.15
N PHE A 83 -0.03 6.60 -7.27
CA PHE A 83 -1.09 6.02 -6.46
C PHE A 83 -0.57 5.82 -5.04
N ALA A 84 -1.36 6.21 -4.05
CA ALA A 84 -1.06 5.98 -2.64
C ALA A 84 -2.17 5.14 -2.03
N LEU A 85 -1.81 4.02 -1.41
CA LEU A 85 -2.71 3.14 -0.68
C LEU A 85 -2.43 3.27 0.82
N PRO A 86 -3.38 3.83 1.61
CA PRO A 86 -3.28 3.75 3.06
C PRO A 86 -3.55 2.33 3.53
N LEU A 87 -2.64 1.81 4.35
CA LEU A 87 -2.70 0.50 4.97
C LEU A 87 -2.59 0.65 6.48
N VAL A 88 -3.31 -0.17 7.23
CA VAL A 88 -3.21 -0.24 8.70
C VAL A 88 -2.81 -1.65 9.08
N TYR A 89 -1.79 -1.79 9.91
CA TYR A 89 -1.34 -3.07 10.47
C TYR A 89 -1.65 -3.06 11.95
N GLU A 90 -2.56 -3.91 12.40
CA GLU A 90 -2.87 -4.11 13.81
C GLU A 90 -2.08 -5.32 14.32
N PRO A 91 -1.30 -5.20 15.41
CA PRO A 91 -0.56 -6.32 15.96
C PRO A 91 -1.52 -7.40 16.47
N THR A 92 -1.09 -8.66 16.36
CA THR A 92 -1.79 -9.80 16.95
C THR A 92 -1.05 -10.32 18.19
N ASP A 93 -1.61 -11.33 18.85
CA ASP A 93 -0.91 -12.02 19.95
C ASP A 93 0.30 -12.85 19.46
N GLU A 94 0.40 -13.12 18.16
CA GLU A 94 1.52 -13.84 17.55
C GLU A 94 2.64 -12.86 17.14
N PRO A 95 3.89 -13.08 17.56
CA PRO A 95 5.00 -12.18 17.24
C PRO A 95 5.19 -11.99 15.74
N ALA A 96 5.39 -10.74 15.32
CA ALA A 96 5.57 -10.32 13.93
C ALA A 96 4.37 -10.59 12.99
N VAL A 97 3.23 -11.03 13.52
CA VAL A 97 1.99 -11.24 12.75
C VAL A 97 1.04 -10.08 13.00
N PHE A 98 0.48 -9.54 11.93
CA PHE A 98 -0.41 -8.39 11.91
C PHE A 98 -1.69 -8.66 11.13
N THR A 99 -2.80 -8.09 11.57
CA THR A 99 -3.98 -7.91 10.72
C THR A 99 -3.77 -6.66 9.88
N ARG A 100 -3.58 -6.83 8.57
CA ARG A 100 -3.40 -5.72 7.62
C ARG A 100 -4.69 -5.37 6.92
N SER A 101 -5.13 -4.13 7.06
CA SER A 101 -6.35 -3.60 6.46
C SER A 101 -6.02 -2.61 5.34
N ALA A 102 -6.65 -2.80 4.19
CA ALA A 102 -6.66 -1.84 3.08
C ALA A 102 -8.08 -1.30 2.92
N PHE A 103 -8.22 0.03 2.90
CA PHE A 103 -9.52 0.70 2.86
C PHE A 103 -10.38 0.17 1.70
N HIS A 104 -11.62 -0.25 1.99
CA HIS A 104 -12.60 -0.87 1.07
C HIS A 104 -12.24 -2.23 0.45
N ILE A 105 -11.06 -2.78 0.67
CA ILE A 105 -10.64 -4.09 0.13
C ILE A 105 -10.79 -5.18 1.19
N GLY A 106 -10.64 -4.83 2.47
CA GLY A 106 -10.83 -5.73 3.61
C GLY A 106 -9.57 -5.85 4.46
N SER A 107 -9.59 -6.84 5.35
CA SER A 107 -8.51 -7.14 6.29
C SER A 107 -7.95 -8.52 6.02
N PHE A 108 -6.64 -8.64 6.05
CA PHE A 108 -5.89 -9.83 5.67
C PHE A 108 -4.79 -10.09 6.70
N PRO A 109 -4.56 -11.35 7.08
CA PRO A 109 -3.46 -11.68 7.99
C PRO A 109 -2.13 -11.55 7.24
N SER A 110 -1.15 -10.92 7.86
CA SER A 110 0.18 -10.64 7.30
C SER A 110 1.27 -10.91 8.33
N VAL A 111 2.50 -11.08 7.87
CA VAL A 111 3.63 -11.39 8.75
C VAL A 111 4.92 -10.79 8.23
N VAL A 112 5.74 -10.27 9.14
CA VAL A 112 7.15 -9.99 8.85
C VAL A 112 7.93 -11.30 8.99
N VAL A 113 8.44 -11.82 7.88
CA VAL A 113 9.12 -13.11 7.81
C VAL A 113 10.53 -13.01 8.36
N ASP A 114 11.28 -11.98 7.95
CA ASP A 114 12.63 -11.75 8.44
C ASP A 114 12.97 -10.27 8.46
N VAL A 115 13.95 -9.91 9.28
CA VAL A 115 14.53 -8.57 9.36
C VAL A 115 16.04 -8.67 9.44
N SER A 116 16.72 -7.72 8.82
CA SER A 116 18.15 -7.50 8.97
C SER A 116 18.41 -6.12 9.54
N PHE A 117 19.49 -6.01 10.30
CA PHE A 117 19.88 -4.81 11.00
C PHE A 117 21.19 -4.26 10.45
N ASP A 118 21.35 -2.95 10.48
CA ASP A 118 22.61 -2.28 10.21
C ASP A 118 23.59 -2.40 11.40
N ASP A 119 24.77 -1.80 11.26
CA ASP A 119 25.82 -1.82 12.27
C ASP A 119 25.41 -1.11 13.58
N ASP A 120 24.41 -0.22 13.52
CA ASP A 120 23.86 0.51 14.67
C ASP A 120 22.67 -0.23 15.32
N GLY A 121 22.27 -1.37 14.74
CA GLY A 121 21.16 -2.19 15.22
C GLY A 121 19.78 -1.70 14.78
N ALA A 122 19.69 -0.74 13.85
CA ALA A 122 18.43 -0.33 13.26
C ALA A 122 18.02 -1.28 12.13
N VAL A 123 16.72 -1.48 11.90
CA VAL A 123 16.23 -2.34 10.81
C VAL A 123 16.59 -1.71 9.47
N ASP A 124 17.41 -2.44 8.69
CA ASP A 124 17.92 -2.03 7.38
C ASP A 124 17.13 -2.66 6.23
N ALA A 125 16.65 -3.89 6.43
CA ALA A 125 15.75 -4.56 5.48
C ALA A 125 14.79 -5.52 6.17
N LEU A 126 13.71 -5.82 5.48
CA LEU A 126 12.68 -6.75 5.92
C LEU A 126 12.07 -7.50 4.74
N SER A 127 11.48 -8.65 5.05
CA SER A 127 10.61 -9.40 4.14
C SER A 127 9.24 -9.59 4.77
N GLU A 128 8.19 -9.38 3.97
CA GLU A 128 6.80 -9.51 4.39
C GLU A 128 6.10 -10.55 3.55
N TYR A 129 5.13 -11.20 4.19
CA TYR A 129 4.26 -12.17 3.55
C TYR A 129 2.82 -11.96 3.98
N LEU A 130 1.91 -12.14 3.03
CA LEU A 130 0.49 -12.20 3.30
C LEU A 130 -0.14 -13.25 2.40
N CYS A 131 -1.09 -13.99 2.96
CA CYS A 131 -1.90 -14.90 2.19
C CYS A 131 -3.32 -14.92 2.74
N SER A 132 -4.30 -14.82 1.84
CA SER A 132 -5.72 -14.93 2.17
C SER A 132 -6.47 -15.67 1.09
N SER A 133 -7.32 -16.61 1.49
CA SER A 133 -8.17 -17.37 0.57
C SER A 133 -9.61 -16.87 0.67
N VAL A 134 -10.15 -16.28 -0.40
CA VAL A 134 -11.56 -15.86 -0.47
C VAL A 134 -12.27 -16.61 -1.58
N ALA A 135 -13.32 -17.37 -1.23
CA ALA A 135 -14.12 -18.14 -2.18
C ALA A 135 -13.30 -19.08 -3.11
N GLY A 136 -12.19 -19.62 -2.60
CA GLY A 136 -11.30 -20.53 -3.35
C GLY A 136 -10.30 -19.82 -4.27
N VAL A 137 -10.20 -18.49 -4.20
CA VAL A 137 -9.13 -17.71 -4.83
C VAL A 137 -8.15 -17.29 -3.74
N ASP A 138 -6.90 -17.72 -3.89
CA ASP A 138 -5.81 -17.34 -3.01
C ASP A 138 -5.22 -16.01 -3.49
N TYR A 139 -5.26 -15.02 -2.61
CA TYR A 139 -4.49 -13.79 -2.71
C TYR A 139 -3.20 -13.98 -1.93
N GLU A 140 -2.07 -13.80 -2.58
CA GLU A 140 -0.76 -13.96 -1.98
C GLU A 140 0.11 -12.76 -2.35
N GLU A 141 0.82 -12.26 -1.35
CA GLU A 141 1.76 -11.15 -1.49
C GLU A 141 3.07 -11.49 -0.79
N VAL A 142 4.19 -11.28 -1.48
CA VAL A 142 5.54 -11.30 -0.90
C VAL A 142 6.19 -9.96 -1.19
N ARG A 143 6.86 -9.37 -0.20
CA ARG A 143 7.62 -8.13 -0.38
C ARG A 143 8.99 -8.25 0.26
N VAL A 144 9.99 -7.67 -0.39
CA VAL A 144 11.33 -7.44 0.17
C VAL A 144 11.59 -5.95 0.11
N SER A 145 11.90 -5.35 1.24
CA SER A 145 11.99 -3.89 1.37
C SER A 145 13.22 -3.48 2.18
N THR A 146 13.83 -2.35 1.82
CA THR A 146 15.07 -1.83 2.44
C THR A 146 14.92 -0.36 2.83
N ARG A 147 15.73 0.11 3.78
CA ARG A 147 15.84 1.54 4.11
C ARG A 147 16.49 2.34 2.99
N ALA A 148 17.52 1.76 2.37
CA ALA A 148 18.20 2.38 1.25
C ALA A 148 17.40 2.21 -0.05
N ARG A 149 17.27 3.29 -0.81
CA ARG A 149 16.64 3.31 -2.13
C ARG A 149 17.38 2.41 -3.13
N VAL A 150 18.71 2.47 -3.11
CA VAL A 150 19.60 1.59 -3.89
C VAL A 150 20.50 0.84 -2.90
N PRO A 151 20.06 -0.31 -2.38
CA PRO A 151 20.78 -1.05 -1.35
C PRO A 151 21.94 -1.86 -1.93
N ALA A 152 22.79 -2.39 -1.06
CA ALA A 152 23.75 -3.42 -1.45
C ALA A 152 22.99 -4.70 -1.88
N PRO A 153 23.33 -5.35 -3.01
CA PRO A 153 22.61 -6.53 -3.49
C PRO A 153 22.52 -7.68 -2.47
N ALA A 154 23.55 -7.84 -1.64
CA ALA A 154 23.61 -8.87 -0.62
C ALA A 154 22.49 -8.74 0.44
N LEU A 155 22.02 -7.51 0.71
CA LEU A 155 20.94 -7.24 1.66
C LEU A 155 19.61 -7.79 1.14
N VAL A 156 19.29 -7.52 -0.14
CA VAL A 156 18.09 -8.04 -0.80
C VAL A 156 18.15 -9.57 -0.90
N THR A 157 19.29 -10.12 -1.33
CA THR A 157 19.48 -11.58 -1.42
C THR A 157 19.34 -12.28 -0.06
N ALA A 158 19.73 -11.64 1.04
CA ALA A 158 19.54 -12.21 2.38
C ALA A 158 18.05 -12.38 2.71
N GLN A 159 17.22 -11.39 2.39
CA GLN A 159 15.77 -11.43 2.60
C GLN A 159 15.10 -12.47 1.69
N GLU A 160 15.46 -12.55 0.42
CA GLU A 160 14.97 -13.60 -0.49
C GLU A 160 15.33 -15.01 -0.01
N LYS A 161 16.52 -15.17 0.56
CA LYS A 161 16.95 -16.45 1.15
C LYS A 161 16.15 -16.79 2.41
N ALA A 162 15.79 -15.81 3.22
CA ALA A 162 14.94 -16.01 4.39
C ALA A 162 13.52 -16.46 3.98
N LEU A 163 12.93 -15.82 2.97
CA LEU A 163 11.66 -16.24 2.36
C LEU A 163 11.73 -17.69 1.85
N LEU A 164 12.80 -18.05 1.13
CA LEU A 164 13.01 -19.42 0.65
C LEU A 164 13.15 -20.42 1.82
N ALA A 165 13.87 -20.06 2.88
CA ALA A 165 14.02 -20.90 4.07
C ALA A 165 12.69 -21.10 4.82
N ALA A 166 11.80 -20.10 4.78
CA ALA A 166 10.44 -20.18 5.28
C ALA A 166 9.48 -21.00 4.36
N GLY A 167 9.98 -21.53 3.23
CA GLY A 167 9.18 -22.30 2.27
C GLY A 167 8.42 -21.46 1.25
N LEU A 168 8.62 -20.13 1.26
CA LEU A 168 7.96 -19.18 0.36
C LEU A 168 8.74 -19.04 -0.95
N ASN A 169 8.81 -20.14 -1.71
CA ASN A 169 9.52 -20.16 -2.99
C ASN A 169 8.69 -19.46 -4.09
N ARG A 170 8.94 -18.17 -4.31
CA ARG A 170 8.30 -17.34 -5.33
C ARG A 170 9.35 -16.67 -6.21
N THR A 171 9.00 -16.46 -7.48
CA THR A 171 9.79 -15.63 -8.38
C THR A 171 9.39 -14.19 -8.15
N LEU A 172 10.25 -13.41 -7.49
CA LEU A 172 9.98 -12.00 -7.22
C LEU A 172 10.33 -11.14 -8.44
N ALA A 173 9.49 -10.16 -8.74
CA ALA A 173 9.78 -9.09 -9.69
C ALA A 173 10.64 -8.03 -8.99
N PRO A 174 11.81 -7.66 -9.53
CA PRO A 174 12.64 -6.60 -8.95
C PRO A 174 12.05 -5.22 -9.25
N VAL A 175 12.30 -4.27 -8.34
CA VAL A 175 11.94 -2.85 -8.51
C VAL A 175 13.21 -2.05 -8.73
N ASP A 176 13.33 -1.39 -9.89
CA ASP A 176 14.44 -0.48 -10.16
C ASP A 176 14.11 0.92 -9.65
N HIS A 177 14.63 1.24 -8.47
CA HIS A 177 14.48 2.56 -7.87
C HIS A 177 15.43 3.61 -8.41
N SER A 178 16.43 3.28 -9.24
CA SER A 178 17.48 4.24 -9.64
C SER A 178 16.96 5.45 -10.43
N THR A 179 15.76 5.32 -11.02
CA THR A 179 15.14 6.35 -11.88
C THR A 179 13.93 7.05 -11.25
N CYS A 180 13.57 6.68 -10.01
CA CYS A 180 12.45 7.31 -9.30
C CYS A 180 12.77 8.75 -8.87
N ASP A 181 11.77 9.62 -8.82
CA ASP A 181 11.93 10.95 -8.23
C ASP A 181 11.37 10.91 -6.81
N ASP A 182 12.24 11.04 -5.80
CA ASP A 182 11.82 11.05 -4.38
C ASP A 182 10.88 12.22 -4.07
N ASP A 183 10.98 13.31 -4.85
CA ASP A 183 10.24 14.56 -4.69
C ASP A 183 8.88 14.59 -5.41
N ALA A 184 8.65 13.73 -6.40
CA ALA A 184 7.43 13.78 -7.20
C ALA A 184 6.21 13.13 -6.53
N LEU A 185 6.34 12.77 -5.25
CA LEU A 185 5.25 12.39 -4.34
C LEU A 185 5.16 13.32 -3.13
N ARG A 186 5.99 14.38 -3.06
CA ARG A 186 6.07 15.30 -1.92
C ARG A 186 6.28 16.73 -2.40
N THR A 187 5.23 17.38 -2.85
CA THR A 187 4.96 18.71 -2.29
C THR A 187 4.04 18.48 -1.11
N GLU A 188 4.50 18.86 0.07
CA GLU A 188 3.83 18.61 1.34
C GLU A 188 2.32 18.90 1.27
N GLY A 189 1.55 17.84 1.48
CA GLY A 189 0.31 17.92 2.22
C GLY A 189 -0.97 18.09 1.44
N LYS A 190 -1.03 18.44 0.15
CA LYS A 190 -2.33 18.56 -0.56
C LYS A 190 -2.19 18.39 -2.07
N CYS A 191 -3.03 17.56 -2.70
CA CYS A 191 -3.11 17.42 -4.17
C CYS A 191 -3.97 18.48 -4.84
N CYS A 192 -4.93 18.99 -4.07
CA CYS A 192 -6.17 19.52 -4.56
C CYS A 192 -6.51 20.77 -3.76
N ASP A 193 -5.49 21.52 -3.35
CA ASP A 193 -5.64 22.85 -2.77
C ASP A 193 -6.11 23.84 -3.84
N THR A 194 -5.50 23.79 -5.03
CA THR A 194 -5.92 24.56 -6.22
C THR A 194 -6.02 23.67 -7.46
N CYS A 195 -7.05 23.84 -8.29
CA CYS A 195 -7.17 23.09 -9.54
C CYS A 195 -6.48 23.78 -10.73
N ASP A 196 -5.69 23.02 -11.49
CA ASP A 196 -5.03 23.51 -12.70
C ASP A 196 -6.03 23.63 -13.86
N ALA A 197 -6.57 24.83 -14.03
CA ALA A 197 -7.49 25.16 -15.11
C ALA A 197 -6.86 24.97 -16.51
N SER A 198 -5.53 25.02 -16.64
CA SER A 198 -4.86 24.77 -17.93
C SER A 198 -4.98 23.32 -18.40
N GLN A 199 -5.20 22.39 -17.46
CA GLN A 199 -5.50 20.98 -17.73
C GLN A 199 -7.00 20.69 -17.88
N GLY A 200 -7.85 21.73 -17.81
CA GLY A 200 -9.30 21.60 -17.85
C GLY A 200 -9.88 20.96 -16.58
N LEU A 201 -9.14 20.99 -15.47
CA LEU A 201 -9.60 20.51 -14.17
C LEU A 201 -10.44 21.59 -13.48
N VAL A 202 -11.50 21.17 -12.80
CA VAL A 202 -12.28 22.04 -11.91
C VAL A 202 -12.48 21.36 -10.57
N LYS A 203 -12.80 22.16 -9.55
CA LYS A 203 -12.95 21.70 -8.18
C LYS A 203 -14.27 21.00 -7.96
N TYR A 204 -14.21 19.83 -7.33
CA TYR A 204 -15.36 19.14 -6.77
C TYR A 204 -15.11 18.81 -5.31
N TYR A 205 -16.18 18.61 -4.57
CA TYR A 205 -16.14 18.17 -3.19
C TYR A 205 -17.17 17.10 -2.91
N SER A 206 -16.98 16.33 -1.85
CA SER A 206 -18.00 15.45 -1.29
C SER A 206 -17.87 15.40 0.23
N THR A 207 -19.00 15.23 0.91
CA THR A 207 -19.03 15.01 2.36
C THR A 207 -19.50 13.59 2.64
N ASP A 208 -18.74 12.88 3.48
CA ASP A 208 -19.12 11.59 4.02
C ASP A 208 -19.71 11.77 5.42
N GLY A 209 -21.03 11.62 5.54
CA GLY A 209 -21.73 11.74 6.81
C GLY A 209 -21.52 10.56 7.77
N VAL A 210 -20.95 9.43 7.32
CA VAL A 210 -20.69 8.24 8.15
C VAL A 210 -19.39 8.39 8.92
N TYR A 211 -18.32 8.81 8.24
CA TYR A 211 -16.99 9.02 8.85
C TYR A 211 -16.72 10.49 9.20
N ASP A 212 -17.67 11.38 8.88
CA ASP A 212 -17.59 12.81 9.13
C ASP A 212 -16.33 13.43 8.51
N HIS A 213 -16.15 13.22 7.21
CA HIS A 213 -15.07 13.82 6.42
C HIS A 213 -15.61 14.66 5.27
N CYS A 214 -14.82 15.65 4.85
CA CYS A 214 -15.03 16.35 3.59
C CYS A 214 -13.82 16.16 2.67
N GLY A 215 -14.06 15.73 1.44
CA GLY A 215 -13.03 15.51 0.43
C GLY A 215 -13.08 16.55 -0.68
N GLU A 216 -11.94 17.11 -1.08
CA GLU A 216 -11.80 18.03 -2.22
C GLU A 216 -10.94 17.40 -3.31
N THR A 217 -11.40 17.46 -4.57
CA THR A 217 -10.69 16.87 -5.71
C THR A 217 -10.73 17.77 -6.94
N CYS A 218 -9.73 17.61 -7.81
CA CYS A 218 -9.67 18.26 -9.10
C CYS A 218 -9.92 17.23 -10.20
N ILE A 219 -11.05 17.33 -10.89
CA ILE A 219 -11.44 16.40 -11.97
C ILE A 219 -11.86 17.16 -13.22
N LYS A 220 -11.80 16.49 -14.37
CA LYS A 220 -12.34 17.05 -15.61
C LYS A 220 -13.87 16.97 -15.57
N PRO A 221 -14.61 18.03 -15.97
CA PRO A 221 -16.07 17.99 -16.02
C PRO A 221 -16.64 16.84 -16.85
N ALA A 222 -15.93 16.42 -17.90
CA ALA A 222 -16.31 15.30 -18.76
C ALA A 222 -16.26 13.93 -18.05
N GLU A 223 -15.51 13.81 -16.95
CA GLU A 223 -15.37 12.58 -16.15
C GLU A 223 -16.28 12.59 -14.91
N PHE A 224 -16.95 13.71 -14.62
CA PHE A 224 -17.82 13.85 -13.44
C PHE A 224 -18.84 12.72 -13.30
N TRP A 225 -19.48 12.32 -14.41
CA TRP A 225 -20.50 11.27 -14.39
C TRP A 225 -19.94 9.90 -13.96
N LEU A 226 -18.67 9.62 -14.26
CA LEU A 226 -18.00 8.39 -13.88
C LEU A 226 -17.81 8.36 -12.36
N TYR A 227 -17.25 9.43 -11.79
CA TYR A 227 -17.03 9.53 -10.35
C TYR A 227 -18.33 9.64 -9.55
N LYS A 228 -19.37 10.31 -10.06
CA LYS A 228 -20.68 10.46 -9.40
C LYS A 228 -21.42 9.12 -9.19
N ILE A 229 -21.10 8.10 -9.98
CA ILE A 229 -21.63 6.73 -9.77
C ILE A 229 -21.11 6.15 -8.45
N PHE A 230 -19.84 6.38 -8.14
CA PHE A 230 -19.15 5.82 -6.98
C PHE A 230 -19.22 6.75 -5.76
N GLU A 231 -19.22 8.05 -5.98
CA GLU A 231 -19.34 9.08 -4.96
C GLU A 231 -20.63 9.88 -5.16
N LYS A 232 -21.73 9.36 -4.62
CA LYS A 232 -23.08 9.93 -4.83
C LYS A 232 -23.20 11.38 -4.37
N ASN A 233 -22.38 11.82 -3.41
CA ASN A 233 -22.41 13.18 -2.88
C ASN A 233 -21.45 14.14 -3.61
N LEU A 234 -20.71 13.67 -4.63
CA LEU A 234 -19.78 14.49 -5.40
C LEU A 234 -20.48 15.69 -6.04
N THR A 235 -20.04 16.90 -5.70
CA THR A 235 -20.69 18.16 -6.05
C THR A 235 -19.66 19.12 -6.60
N LEU A 236 -20.03 19.90 -7.62
CA LEU A 236 -19.17 20.95 -8.17
C LEU A 236 -18.98 22.03 -7.10
N ALA A 237 -17.73 22.37 -6.78
CA ALA A 237 -17.46 23.42 -5.81
C ALA A 237 -17.64 24.81 -6.46
N PRO A 238 -18.25 25.78 -5.76
CA PRO A 238 -18.40 27.15 -6.26
C PRO A 238 -17.08 27.95 -6.23
N TYR A 239 -16.11 27.53 -5.42
CA TYR A 239 -14.77 28.11 -5.25
C TYR A 239 -13.83 27.10 -4.57
N GLU A 240 -12.54 27.46 -4.45
CA GLU A 240 -11.49 26.65 -3.83
C GLU A 240 -11.62 26.59 -2.29
N HIS A 241 -11.26 25.46 -1.67
CA HIS A 241 -11.32 25.24 -0.22
C HIS A 241 -12.74 25.33 0.37
N ILE A 242 -13.73 24.75 -0.30
CA ILE A 242 -15.12 24.72 0.17
C ILE A 242 -15.30 23.90 1.45
N CYS A 243 -14.49 22.86 1.69
CA CYS A 243 -14.65 21.98 2.86
C CYS A 243 -14.59 22.74 4.19
N LYS A 244 -13.69 23.72 4.31
CA LYS A 244 -13.56 24.55 5.53
C LYS A 244 -14.81 25.39 5.83
N ASP A 245 -15.70 25.60 4.87
CA ASP A 245 -16.92 26.39 5.02
C ASP A 245 -18.16 25.50 5.24
N LEU A 246 -18.02 24.18 5.11
CA LEU A 246 -19.08 23.20 5.35
C LEU A 246 -19.12 22.77 6.82
N ILE A 247 -20.34 22.55 7.31
CA ILE A 247 -20.61 22.13 8.69
C ILE A 247 -20.63 20.61 8.78
N SER A 248 -19.87 20.07 9.72
CA SER A 248 -19.79 18.66 10.04
C SER A 248 -20.93 18.20 10.97
N ASN A 249 -21.01 16.89 11.22
CA ASN A 249 -22.04 16.32 12.10
C ASN A 249 -21.95 16.84 13.55
N ASN A 250 -20.76 17.21 14.01
CA ASN A 250 -20.55 17.75 15.35
C ASN A 250 -20.78 19.28 15.45
N GLY A 251 -21.19 19.92 14.34
CA GLY A 251 -21.49 21.35 14.28
C GLY A 251 -20.27 22.25 14.07
N SER A 252 -19.08 21.67 13.89
CA SER A 252 -17.85 22.40 13.55
C SER A 252 -17.60 22.39 12.03
N HIS A 253 -16.49 22.99 11.59
CA HIS A 253 -16.14 23.05 10.17
C HIS A 253 -15.12 21.97 9.80
N TYR A 254 -15.15 21.45 8.56
CA TYR A 254 -14.10 20.55 8.05
C TYR A 254 -12.82 21.33 7.70
N SER A 255 -12.15 21.87 8.73
CA SER A 255 -11.03 22.81 8.61
C SER A 255 -9.66 22.16 8.84
N VAL A 256 -9.62 20.95 9.39
CA VAL A 256 -8.38 20.25 9.71
C VAL A 256 -8.03 19.34 8.54
N TYR A 257 -6.95 19.65 7.83
CA TYR A 257 -6.45 18.74 6.82
C TYR A 257 -6.03 17.40 7.47
N SER A 258 -6.49 16.30 6.87
CA SER A 258 -6.27 14.94 7.37
C SER A 258 -5.24 14.22 6.51
N SER A 259 -5.56 14.00 5.24
CA SER A 259 -4.70 13.24 4.32
C SER A 259 -5.06 13.51 2.85
N THR A 260 -4.16 13.15 1.94
CA THR A 260 -4.43 13.08 0.50
C THR A 260 -4.50 11.61 0.14
N VAL A 261 -5.59 11.19 -0.49
CA VAL A 261 -5.81 9.79 -0.90
C VAL A 261 -6.17 9.71 -2.38
N SER A 262 -5.86 8.58 -3.01
CA SER A 262 -6.32 8.27 -4.37
C SER A 262 -7.31 7.11 -4.33
N HIS A 263 -8.53 7.33 -4.79
CA HIS A 263 -9.52 6.28 -5.01
C HIS A 263 -9.66 5.98 -6.49
N GLY A 264 -9.92 4.74 -6.82
CA GLY A 264 -10.07 4.35 -8.22
C GLY A 264 -10.16 2.86 -8.42
N ILE A 265 -10.49 2.48 -9.65
CA ILE A 265 -10.24 1.13 -10.14
C ILE A 265 -9.04 1.24 -11.08
N PRO A 266 -7.91 0.56 -10.79
CA PRO A 266 -6.73 0.60 -11.65
C PRO A 266 -7.11 0.40 -13.12
N TYR A 267 -6.55 1.22 -14.00
CA TYR A 267 -6.80 1.25 -15.46
C TYR A 267 -8.20 1.71 -15.91
N ILE A 268 -9.13 2.03 -15.01
CA ILE A 268 -10.47 2.53 -15.36
C ILE A 268 -10.63 4.01 -14.98
N PHE A 269 -10.35 4.35 -13.72
CA PHE A 269 -10.36 5.75 -13.25
C PHE A 269 -9.59 5.89 -11.95
N THR A 270 -9.10 7.10 -11.68
CA THR A 270 -8.45 7.45 -10.42
C THR A 270 -8.74 8.91 -10.10
N ALA A 271 -9.26 9.17 -8.91
CA ALA A 271 -9.43 10.50 -8.36
C ALA A 271 -8.56 10.62 -7.11
N THR A 272 -7.65 11.59 -7.13
CA THR A 272 -6.90 12.00 -5.94
C THR A 272 -7.66 13.13 -5.26
N LEU A 273 -7.81 13.08 -3.95
CA LEU A 273 -8.54 14.05 -3.16
C LEU A 273 -7.84 14.35 -1.83
N ASP A 274 -8.03 15.57 -1.34
CA ASP A 274 -7.63 15.99 0.00
C ASP A 274 -8.81 15.84 0.96
N LEU A 275 -8.60 15.12 2.06
CA LEU A 275 -9.56 14.90 3.12
C LEU A 275 -9.37 15.91 4.25
N TYR A 276 -10.49 16.37 4.78
CA TYR A 276 -10.57 17.30 5.88
C TYR A 276 -11.51 16.80 6.96
N ASP A 277 -11.04 16.88 8.20
CA ASP A 277 -11.72 16.46 9.42
C ASP A 277 -12.35 17.66 10.12
N PRO A 278 -13.37 17.43 10.98
CA PRO A 278 -13.97 18.46 11.81
C PRO A 278 -12.93 19.07 12.75
N GLY A 279 -12.80 20.40 12.73
CA GLY A 279 -11.84 21.16 13.50
C GLY A 279 -12.48 22.28 14.30
N PRO A 280 -11.77 22.83 15.31
CA PRO A 280 -12.29 23.95 16.08
C PRO A 280 -12.66 25.14 15.19
N VAL A 281 -13.78 25.76 15.54
CA VAL A 281 -14.30 27.03 14.96
C VAL A 281 -13.41 28.21 15.28
#